data_AF-A0AA37BSM8-F1
#
_entry.id   AF-A0AA37BSM8-F1
#
_cell.length_a   1.000
_cell.length_b   1.000
_cell.length_c   1.000
_cell.angle_alpha   90.00
_cell.angle_beta   90.00
_cell.angle_gamma   90.00
#
_symmetry.space_group_name_H-M   'P 1'
#
loop_
_entity.id
_entity.type
_entity.pdbx_description
1 polymer ?
#
loop_
_entity_poly.entity_id
_entity_poly.type
_entity_poly.pdbx_seq_one_letter_code
_entity_poly.pdbx_strand_id
1 'polypeptide(L)'
;MEEERCIVLTGGPGWGAQELVDMLVSGEKHWAHRPYYDREILKYAPYNRLLDRLTGRHEQRELDVIIRTLETIRWDGWLVTNGLDMLSDHTKHFFVYLSRNTSRFHVRQIATANSLSSGFSSLLGENSDRIGVVELSRPTDRDVVWYLRERFRDMPGDLVSAVARVSNRNFDAAHYVLGYLSYLGILRDDGTVNLGLYRHFTIPPDAPTLASRIVSHLGDGARQLLLALYISGREYRRVELEAAFGEGFASAVGDLSRLGLARDDGGEIAFNKGPFGDRIVALLGRDAYVRCAQWMVQAGLMNGVPLQARLVAYLRSGNSRALDAEVRENWRLMLRRFTSLTDLMSFIESAMPMVTEESRKLLQTMRCTCLYNSYRYGEALQCFESIDGGSEGALAVADMLIEIGGYKRALETALEVLESERGALAAEASGLCIRALLESGNYREALDASKSALSSRIEDRQALGEITRLKGLAEMGLGMLESAISDLRVALGIFEESFESKGITSTLIDLATAHLSMLDLEGSEEFCRKAIENSFLLGEAERRLQAYSMMVRVCGLALKAEECMEYAVKAQALCNSLGLGGCSDILESAREVLNLVEGRQGELSERALSFLTGGLRDIAKTPLGEALH
;
A
#
# COMPACT_ATOMS: atom_id res chain seq x y z
N MET A 1 9.58 -25.26 7.69
CA MET A 1 8.43 -24.41 8.09
C MET A 1 8.50 -23.94 9.54
N GLU A 2 9.33 -24.51 10.43
CA GLU A 2 9.43 -24.03 11.83
C GLU A 2 10.22 -22.71 11.99
N GLU A 3 11.09 -22.34 11.03
CA GLU A 3 11.86 -21.08 11.08
C GLU A 3 11.24 -19.93 10.26
N GLU A 4 10.52 -20.23 9.16
CA GLU A 4 9.92 -19.22 8.29
C GLU A 4 8.49 -18.86 8.72
N ARG A 5 8.32 -17.64 9.27
CA ARG A 5 7.02 -17.13 9.69
C ARG A 5 6.19 -16.52 8.56
N CYS A 6 6.78 -16.31 7.38
CA CYS A 6 6.15 -15.68 6.23
C CYS A 6 6.58 -16.36 4.91
N ILE A 7 5.61 -16.79 4.10
CA ILE A 7 5.84 -17.49 2.83
C ILE A 7 5.03 -16.80 1.71
N VAL A 8 5.64 -16.60 0.55
CA VAL A 8 4.97 -16.12 -0.68
C VAL A 8 5.08 -17.19 -1.75
N LEU A 9 3.95 -17.76 -2.14
CA LEU A 9 3.85 -18.70 -3.26
C LEU A 9 3.58 -17.91 -4.54
N THR A 10 4.40 -18.10 -5.56
CA THR A 10 4.25 -17.45 -6.86
C THR A 10 4.13 -18.48 -7.96
N GLY A 11 3.35 -18.20 -9.01
CA GLY A 11 3.21 -19.09 -10.15
C GLY A 11 2.13 -18.62 -11.10
N GLY A 12 2.19 -19.04 -12.37
CA GLY A 12 1.20 -18.62 -13.36
C GLY A 12 -0.26 -18.93 -12.96
N PRO A 13 -1.25 -18.23 -13.55
CA PRO A 13 -2.66 -18.49 -13.28
C PRO A 13 -3.01 -19.98 -13.41
N GLY A 14 -3.63 -20.54 -12.37
CA GLY A 14 -4.02 -21.94 -12.28
C GLY A 14 -2.86 -22.92 -12.05
N TRP A 15 -1.70 -22.46 -11.56
CA TRP A 15 -0.56 -23.36 -11.27
C TRP A 15 -0.65 -24.06 -9.90
N GLY A 16 -1.65 -23.76 -9.08
CA GLY A 16 -1.89 -24.49 -7.83
C GLY A 16 -1.55 -23.73 -6.55
N ALA A 17 -1.22 -22.43 -6.62
CA ALA A 17 -0.81 -21.66 -5.44
C ALA A 17 -1.92 -21.63 -4.37
N GLN A 18 -3.15 -21.33 -4.79
CA GLN A 18 -4.29 -21.29 -3.87
C GLN A 18 -4.56 -22.65 -3.25
N GLU A 19 -4.54 -23.70 -4.08
CA GLU A 19 -4.80 -25.07 -3.67
C GLU A 19 -3.77 -25.52 -2.64
N LEU A 20 -2.50 -25.21 -2.88
CA LEU A 20 -1.42 -25.53 -1.95
C LEU A 20 -1.59 -24.81 -0.61
N VAL A 21 -1.95 -23.52 -0.61
CA VAL A 21 -2.25 -22.81 0.64
C VAL A 21 -3.41 -23.46 1.37
N ASP A 22 -4.53 -23.70 0.68
CA ASP A 22 -5.73 -24.30 1.28
C ASP A 22 -5.43 -25.67 1.92
N MET A 23 -4.47 -26.43 1.37
CA MET A 23 -3.98 -27.67 1.95
C MET A 23 -3.04 -27.44 3.15
N LEU A 24 -2.09 -26.49 3.04
CA LEU A 24 -1.11 -26.19 4.09
C LEU A 24 -1.74 -25.65 5.37
N VAL A 25 -2.80 -24.86 5.25
CA VAL A 25 -3.52 -24.30 6.40
C VAL A 25 -4.74 -25.15 6.81
N SER A 26 -4.93 -26.31 6.17
CA SER A 26 -6.03 -27.21 6.48
C SER A 26 -5.90 -27.76 7.90
N GLY A 27 -6.93 -27.54 8.73
CA GLY A 27 -6.91 -27.94 10.15
C GLY A 27 -6.23 -26.93 11.08
N GLU A 28 -5.59 -25.90 10.54
CA GLU A 28 -5.03 -24.78 11.30
C GLU A 28 -6.03 -23.61 11.36
N LYS A 29 -5.97 -22.82 12.44
CA LYS A 29 -6.73 -21.57 12.52
C LYS A 29 -6.15 -20.59 11.51
N HIS A 30 -6.96 -20.12 10.57
CA HIS A 30 -6.50 -19.20 9.53
C HIS A 30 -7.59 -18.20 9.11
N TRP A 31 -7.14 -17.09 8.53
CA TRP A 31 -7.98 -16.04 7.97
C TRP A 31 -7.56 -15.77 6.55
N ALA A 32 -8.45 -16.05 5.60
CA ALA A 32 -8.18 -15.85 4.18
C ALA A 32 -8.77 -14.54 3.66
N HIS A 33 -7.89 -13.62 3.26
CA HIS A 33 -8.25 -12.52 2.39
C HIS A 33 -8.41 -13.02 0.95
N ARG A 34 -9.56 -12.75 0.36
CA ARG A 34 -9.84 -12.98 -1.06
C ARG A 34 -10.17 -11.66 -1.75
N PRO A 35 -9.49 -11.31 -2.86
CA PRO A 35 -9.77 -10.08 -3.57
C PRO A 35 -11.14 -10.21 -4.29
N TYR A 36 -11.96 -9.16 -4.18
CA TYR A 36 -13.25 -9.09 -4.88
C TYR A 36 -13.13 -8.61 -6.32
N TYR A 37 -12.05 -7.88 -6.61
CA TYR A 37 -11.75 -7.30 -7.91
C TYR A 37 -10.31 -7.63 -8.29
N ASP A 38 -9.94 -7.31 -9.53
CA ASP A 38 -8.56 -7.46 -10.02
C ASP A 38 -7.57 -6.46 -9.37
N ARG A 39 -8.08 -5.51 -8.58
CA ARG A 39 -7.29 -4.54 -7.82
C ARG A 39 -7.92 -4.31 -6.44
N GLU A 40 -7.08 -4.01 -5.47
CA GLU A 40 -7.53 -3.57 -4.15
C GLU A 40 -8.31 -2.25 -4.26
N ILE A 41 -9.50 -2.21 -3.64
CA ILE A 41 -10.35 -1.00 -3.54
C ILE A 41 -10.29 -0.36 -2.14
N LEU A 42 -9.88 -1.13 -1.14
CA LEU A 42 -9.70 -0.68 0.23
C LEU A 42 -8.24 -0.90 0.61
N LYS A 43 -7.47 0.16 0.85
CA LYS A 43 -6.09 0.00 1.34
C LYS A 43 -6.06 -0.89 2.59
N TYR A 44 -5.04 -1.73 2.67
CA TYR A 44 -4.83 -2.68 3.76
C TYR A 44 -6.01 -3.65 3.94
N ALA A 45 -6.68 -4.04 2.86
CA ALA A 45 -7.87 -4.88 2.92
C ALA A 45 -7.67 -6.21 3.69
N PRO A 46 -6.56 -6.96 3.55
CA PRO A 46 -6.34 -8.17 4.33
C PRO A 46 -6.39 -7.92 5.85
N TYR A 47 -5.78 -6.82 6.28
CA TYR A 47 -5.61 -6.46 7.69
C TYR A 47 -6.87 -5.85 8.28
N ASN A 48 -7.54 -4.96 7.53
CA ASN A 48 -8.84 -4.42 7.94
C ASN A 48 -9.85 -5.54 8.16
N ARG A 49 -9.92 -6.53 7.26
CA ARG A 49 -10.84 -7.67 7.40
C ARG A 49 -10.47 -8.59 8.57
N LEU A 50 -9.17 -8.83 8.79
CA LEU A 50 -8.72 -9.56 9.97
C LEU A 50 -9.21 -8.87 11.24
N LEU A 51 -9.00 -7.55 11.34
CA LEU A 51 -9.41 -6.77 12.50
C LEU A 51 -10.94 -6.67 12.64
N ASP A 52 -11.68 -6.58 11.54
CA ASP A 52 -13.15 -6.62 11.56
C ASP A 52 -13.64 -7.91 12.24
N ARG A 53 -13.05 -9.06 11.88
CA ARG A 53 -13.39 -10.35 12.48
C ARG A 53 -12.95 -10.49 13.93
N LEU A 54 -11.77 -9.95 14.28
CA LEU A 54 -11.26 -10.01 15.65
C LEU A 54 -12.01 -9.07 16.60
N THR A 55 -12.49 -7.91 16.11
CA THR A 55 -13.13 -6.87 16.93
C THR A 55 -14.66 -6.88 16.84
N GLY A 56 -15.23 -7.51 15.81
CA GLY A 56 -16.66 -7.43 15.48
C GLY A 56 -17.10 -6.07 14.95
N ARG A 57 -16.17 -5.18 14.58
CA ARG A 57 -16.45 -3.82 14.08
C ARG A 57 -15.99 -3.70 12.64
N HIS A 58 -16.93 -3.45 11.72
CA HIS A 58 -16.63 -3.17 10.32
C HIS A 58 -16.31 -1.69 10.13
N GLU A 59 -15.04 -1.36 10.01
CA GLU A 59 -14.58 0.01 9.81
C GLU A 59 -13.36 0.05 8.90
N GLN A 60 -13.26 1.12 8.10
CA GLN A 60 -12.06 1.41 7.33
C GLN A 60 -11.03 2.04 8.27
N ARG A 61 -10.03 1.26 8.70
CA ARG A 61 -8.93 1.73 9.53
C ARG A 61 -7.79 2.22 8.65
N GLU A 62 -7.23 3.35 9.05
CA GLU A 62 -5.95 3.83 8.54
C GLU A 62 -4.81 3.05 9.20
N LEU A 63 -3.62 3.14 8.62
CA LEU A 63 -2.46 2.32 8.98
C LEU A 63 -2.10 2.39 10.47
N ASP A 64 -2.10 3.59 11.05
CA ASP A 64 -1.75 3.83 12.45
C ASP A 64 -2.72 3.13 13.41
N VAL A 65 -4.02 3.15 13.08
CA VAL A 65 -5.05 2.43 13.83
C VAL A 65 -4.86 0.93 13.68
N ILE A 66 -4.54 0.43 12.48
CA ILE A 66 -4.28 -1.00 12.23
C ILE A 66 -3.12 -1.48 13.11
N ILE A 67 -1.99 -0.77 13.11
CA ILE A 67 -0.80 -1.13 13.90
C ILE A 67 -1.14 -1.18 15.38
N ARG A 68 -1.68 -0.10 15.95
CA ARG A 68 -2.04 -0.06 17.38
C ARG A 68 -3.00 -1.17 17.77
N THR A 69 -3.93 -1.51 16.88
CA THR A 69 -4.89 -2.59 17.12
C THR A 69 -4.21 -3.96 17.08
N LEU A 70 -3.32 -4.21 16.12
CA LEU A 70 -2.57 -5.47 16.02
C LEU A 70 -1.59 -5.67 17.19
N GLU A 71 -1.05 -4.60 17.79
CA GLU A 71 -0.18 -4.69 18.97
C GLU A 71 -0.94 -5.05 20.25
N THR A 72 -2.19 -4.60 20.34
CA THR A 72 -3.01 -4.78 21.54
C THR A 72 -3.79 -6.09 21.52
N ILE A 73 -4.22 -6.54 20.34
CA ILE A 73 -5.00 -7.77 20.20
C ILE A 73 -4.07 -8.96 20.01
N ARG A 74 -4.10 -9.89 20.96
CA ARG A 74 -3.51 -11.22 20.75
C ARG A 74 -4.38 -12.06 19.84
N TRP A 75 -3.79 -12.59 18.79
CA TRP A 75 -4.41 -13.57 17.91
C TRP A 75 -3.40 -14.67 17.56
N ASP A 76 -3.90 -15.83 17.15
CA ASP A 76 -3.08 -16.97 16.75
C ASP A 76 -3.70 -17.66 15.54
N GLY A 77 -2.87 -18.00 14.56
CA GLY A 77 -3.26 -18.60 13.29
C GLY A 77 -2.54 -17.98 12.09
N TRP A 78 -2.90 -18.42 10.88
CA TRP A 78 -2.32 -17.95 9.62
C TRP A 78 -3.16 -16.83 9.00
N LEU A 79 -2.52 -15.72 8.64
CA LEU A 79 -3.10 -14.75 7.71
C LEU A 79 -2.77 -15.18 6.27
N VAL A 80 -3.79 -15.64 5.56
CA VAL A 80 -3.71 -16.05 4.16
C VAL A 80 -4.08 -14.86 3.27
N THR A 81 -3.15 -14.38 2.47
CA THR A 81 -3.35 -13.25 1.55
C THR A 81 -3.37 -13.75 0.11
N ASN A 82 -4.56 -13.92 -0.45
CA ASN A 82 -4.69 -14.35 -1.83
C ASN A 82 -4.57 -13.16 -2.79
N GLY A 83 -3.79 -13.32 -3.86
CA GLY A 83 -3.61 -12.27 -4.86
C GLY A 83 -2.80 -11.08 -4.33
N LEU A 84 -1.66 -11.32 -3.69
CA LEU A 84 -0.74 -10.29 -3.20
C LEU A 84 -0.31 -9.33 -4.32
N ASP A 85 -0.24 -9.82 -5.56
CA ASP A 85 0.03 -9.03 -6.76
C ASP A 85 -1.07 -8.01 -7.09
N MET A 86 -2.33 -8.28 -6.71
CA MET A 86 -3.50 -7.42 -6.91
C MET A 86 -3.63 -6.32 -5.85
N LEU A 87 -2.81 -6.37 -4.79
CA LEU A 87 -2.84 -5.38 -3.71
C LEU A 87 -2.11 -4.09 -4.08
N SER A 88 -2.49 -2.98 -3.45
CA SER A 88 -1.78 -1.71 -3.59
C SER A 88 -0.35 -1.81 -3.04
N ASP A 89 0.53 -0.93 -3.53
CA ASP A 89 1.93 -0.91 -3.07
C ASP A 89 2.02 -0.63 -1.57
N HIS A 90 1.13 0.21 -1.03
CA HIS A 90 1.01 0.47 0.41
C HIS A 90 0.76 -0.84 1.18
N THR A 91 -0.20 -1.65 0.75
CA THR A 91 -0.53 -2.93 1.39
C THR A 91 0.61 -3.95 1.25
N LYS A 92 1.27 -3.99 0.08
CA LYS A 92 2.45 -4.82 -0.18
C LYS A 92 3.63 -4.46 0.73
N HIS A 93 3.91 -3.17 0.92
CA HIS A 93 4.94 -2.71 1.85
C HIS A 93 4.58 -3.05 3.30
N PHE A 94 3.32 -2.88 3.69
CA PHE A 94 2.86 -3.26 5.02
C PHE A 94 2.95 -4.77 5.27
N PHE A 95 2.70 -5.60 4.24
CA PHE A 95 2.95 -7.05 4.30
C PHE A 95 4.41 -7.37 4.63
N VAL A 96 5.36 -6.72 3.96
CA VAL A 96 6.79 -6.88 4.23
C VAL A 96 7.14 -6.37 5.64
N TYR A 97 6.61 -5.22 6.04
CA TYR A 97 6.82 -4.68 7.38
C TYR A 97 6.40 -5.66 8.48
N LEU A 98 5.20 -6.24 8.39
CA LEU A 98 4.73 -7.24 9.35
C LEU A 98 5.61 -8.51 9.32
N SER A 99 6.07 -8.91 8.15
CA SER A 99 6.98 -10.07 7.98
C SER A 99 8.34 -9.85 8.66
N ARG A 100 8.86 -8.63 8.64
CA ARG A 100 10.07 -8.24 9.38
C ARG A 100 9.86 -8.22 10.89
N ASN A 101 8.63 -7.94 11.33
CA ASN A 101 8.29 -7.72 12.74
C ASN A 101 7.43 -8.84 13.35
N THR A 102 7.56 -10.06 12.85
CA THR A 102 6.75 -11.21 13.30
C THR A 102 6.90 -11.53 14.79
N SER A 103 8.00 -11.16 15.44
CA SER A 103 8.17 -11.29 16.90
C SER A 103 7.31 -10.31 17.68
N ARG A 104 7.17 -9.07 17.20
CA ARG A 104 6.37 -7.99 17.80
C ARG A 104 4.87 -8.26 17.64
N PHE A 105 4.46 -8.68 16.44
CA PHE A 105 3.04 -8.81 16.10
C PHE A 105 2.52 -10.25 16.17
N HIS A 106 3.38 -11.24 16.44
CA HIS A 106 3.04 -12.67 16.47
C HIS A 106 2.32 -13.18 15.20
N VAL A 107 2.62 -12.59 14.05
CA VAL A 107 1.94 -12.90 12.78
C VAL A 107 2.62 -14.05 12.06
N ARG A 108 1.82 -15.00 11.59
CA ARG A 108 2.21 -15.97 10.55
C ARG A 108 1.46 -15.63 9.26
N GLN A 109 2.17 -15.39 8.16
CA GLN A 109 1.55 -15.00 6.89
C GLN A 109 1.88 -16.01 5.80
N ILE A 110 0.90 -16.31 4.96
CA ILE A 110 1.12 -16.97 3.68
C ILE A 110 0.40 -16.19 2.60
N ALA A 111 1.06 -15.96 1.47
CA ALA A 111 0.48 -15.20 0.38
C ALA A 111 0.59 -15.95 -0.94
N THR A 112 -0.36 -15.73 -1.84
CA THR A 112 -0.32 -16.22 -3.21
C THR A 112 -0.24 -15.04 -4.19
N ALA A 113 0.53 -15.18 -5.25
CA ALA A 113 0.60 -14.20 -6.33
C ALA A 113 0.73 -14.89 -7.69
N ASN A 114 0.03 -14.39 -8.70
CA ASN A 114 0.16 -14.94 -10.05
C ASN A 114 1.46 -14.47 -10.74
N SER A 115 1.79 -13.21 -10.52
CA SER A 115 3.02 -12.61 -11.02
C SER A 115 3.41 -11.43 -10.14
N LEU A 116 4.68 -11.36 -9.75
CA LEU A 116 5.19 -10.22 -9.00
C LEU A 116 5.80 -9.19 -9.97
N SER A 117 5.60 -7.90 -9.70
CA SER A 117 6.34 -6.87 -10.43
C SER A 117 7.84 -6.99 -10.12
N SER A 118 8.70 -6.52 -11.02
CA SER A 118 10.15 -6.53 -10.81
C SER A 118 10.54 -5.80 -9.52
N GLY A 119 9.95 -4.62 -9.27
CA GLY A 119 10.18 -3.84 -8.07
C GLY A 119 9.76 -4.57 -6.79
N PHE A 120 8.60 -5.22 -6.78
CA PHE A 120 8.15 -5.97 -5.60
C PHE A 120 8.91 -7.29 -5.40
N SER A 121 9.34 -7.94 -6.49
CA SER A 121 10.22 -9.12 -6.41
C SER A 121 11.56 -8.77 -5.78
N SER A 122 12.15 -7.61 -6.17
CA SER A 122 13.35 -7.08 -5.53
C SER A 122 13.12 -6.85 -4.04
N LEU A 123 12.00 -6.23 -3.68
CA LEU A 123 11.65 -5.97 -2.29
C LEU A 123 11.55 -7.26 -1.45
N LEU A 124 10.97 -8.33 -2.00
CA LEU A 124 10.92 -9.63 -1.32
C LEU A 124 12.32 -10.24 -1.21
N GLY A 125 13.15 -10.14 -2.26
CA GLY A 125 14.53 -10.61 -2.25
C GLY A 125 15.40 -9.93 -1.19
N GLU A 126 15.23 -8.62 -0.98
CA GLU A 126 15.86 -7.83 0.10
C GLU A 126 15.52 -8.35 1.51
N ASN A 127 14.46 -9.15 1.64
CA ASN A 127 13.92 -9.68 2.88
C ASN A 127 13.87 -11.22 2.88
N SER A 128 14.72 -11.86 2.07
CA SER A 128 14.78 -13.33 1.93
C SER A 128 15.17 -14.06 3.21
N ASP A 129 15.78 -13.38 4.19
CA ASP A 129 16.05 -13.90 5.53
C ASP A 129 14.77 -14.05 6.38
N ARG A 130 13.69 -13.35 6.02
CA ARG A 130 12.41 -13.35 6.74
C ARG A 130 11.25 -13.89 5.92
N ILE A 131 11.35 -13.86 4.59
CA ILE A 131 10.28 -14.19 3.67
C ILE A 131 10.77 -15.26 2.70
N GLY A 132 10.22 -16.47 2.82
CA GLY A 132 10.43 -17.54 1.85
C GLY A 132 9.60 -17.28 0.60
N VAL A 133 10.23 -17.11 -0.56
CA VAL A 133 9.54 -17.03 -1.85
C VAL A 133 9.66 -18.38 -2.56
N VAL A 134 8.53 -19.02 -2.85
CA VAL A 134 8.47 -20.32 -3.54
C VAL A 134 7.84 -20.11 -4.91
N GLU A 135 8.64 -20.30 -5.95
CA GLU A 135 8.16 -20.31 -7.34
C GLU A 135 7.64 -21.70 -7.70
N LEU A 136 6.34 -21.78 -7.97
CA LEU A 136 5.68 -23.00 -8.41
C LEU A 136 6.01 -23.25 -9.88
N SER A 137 6.20 -24.52 -10.22
CA SER A 137 6.24 -24.96 -11.61
C SER A 137 4.83 -25.28 -12.10
N ARG A 138 4.64 -25.26 -13.43
CA ARG A 138 3.37 -25.69 -14.02
C ARG A 138 3.03 -27.12 -13.55
N PRO A 139 1.80 -27.37 -13.08
CA PRO A 139 1.43 -28.66 -12.52
C PRO A 139 1.44 -29.77 -13.57
N THR A 140 1.57 -31.01 -13.11
CA THR A 140 1.46 -32.22 -13.90
C THR A 140 0.05 -32.80 -13.81
N ASP A 141 -0.27 -33.76 -14.69
CA ASP A 141 -1.56 -34.47 -14.62
C ASP A 141 -1.71 -35.22 -13.29
N ARG A 142 -0.60 -35.67 -12.70
CA ARG A 142 -0.59 -36.35 -11.40
C ARG A 142 -0.96 -35.40 -10.28
N ASP A 143 -0.52 -34.16 -10.32
CA ASP A 143 -0.80 -33.16 -9.28
C ASP A 143 -2.29 -32.81 -9.24
N VAL A 144 -2.90 -32.62 -10.41
CA VAL A 144 -4.35 -32.35 -10.51
C VAL A 144 -5.17 -33.57 -10.04
N VAL A 145 -4.80 -34.78 -10.47
CA VAL A 145 -5.49 -36.00 -10.01
C VAL A 145 -5.34 -36.20 -8.50
N TRP A 146 -4.15 -35.96 -7.96
CA TRP A 146 -3.88 -36.05 -6.54
C TRP A 146 -4.73 -35.05 -5.75
N TYR A 147 -4.72 -33.78 -6.15
CA TYR A 147 -5.56 -32.73 -5.54
C TYR A 147 -7.05 -33.10 -5.54
N LEU A 148 -7.58 -33.56 -6.69
CA LEU A 148 -8.98 -33.93 -6.81
C LEU A 148 -9.35 -35.09 -5.86
N ARG A 149 -8.46 -36.07 -5.69
CA ARG A 149 -8.68 -37.20 -4.77
C ARG A 149 -8.61 -36.78 -3.30
N GLU A 150 -7.68 -35.89 -2.97
CA GLU A 150 -7.52 -35.39 -1.61
C GLU A 150 -8.72 -34.54 -1.19
N ARG A 151 -9.18 -33.65 -2.10
CA ARG A 151 -10.29 -32.74 -1.86
C ARG A 151 -11.66 -33.42 -1.95
N PHE A 152 -11.84 -34.36 -2.89
CA PHE A 152 -13.10 -35.03 -3.20
C PHE A 152 -12.95 -36.54 -3.09
N ARG A 153 -12.79 -37.05 -1.85
CA ARG A 153 -12.50 -38.47 -1.58
C ARG A 153 -13.49 -39.46 -2.20
N ASP A 154 -14.76 -39.06 -2.32
CA ASP A 154 -15.84 -39.91 -2.84
C ASP A 154 -16.08 -39.73 -4.36
N MET A 155 -15.26 -38.94 -5.05
CA MET A 155 -15.40 -38.70 -6.48
C MET A 155 -14.99 -39.96 -7.28
N PRO A 156 -15.83 -40.46 -8.21
CA PRO A 156 -15.50 -41.60 -9.06
C PRO A 156 -14.21 -41.38 -9.85
N GLY A 157 -13.37 -42.42 -9.96
CA GLY A 157 -12.05 -42.31 -10.59
C GLY A 157 -12.07 -41.95 -12.08
N ASP A 158 -13.12 -42.33 -12.79
CA ASP A 158 -13.39 -41.93 -14.18
C ASP A 158 -13.74 -40.43 -14.27
N LEU A 159 -14.53 -39.90 -13.33
CA LEU A 159 -14.82 -38.48 -13.22
C LEU A 159 -13.55 -37.68 -12.89
N VAL A 160 -12.75 -38.11 -11.92
CA VAL A 160 -11.46 -37.48 -11.60
C VAL A 160 -10.56 -37.40 -12.83
N SER A 161 -10.47 -38.50 -13.58
CA SER A 161 -9.65 -38.58 -14.80
C SER A 161 -10.18 -37.68 -15.91
N ALA A 162 -11.50 -37.54 -16.04
CA ALA A 162 -12.13 -36.66 -17.01
C ALA A 162 -11.90 -35.18 -16.68
N VAL A 163 -12.08 -34.78 -15.41
CA VAL A 163 -11.82 -33.41 -14.94
C VAL A 163 -10.35 -33.05 -15.15
N ALA A 164 -9.42 -33.92 -14.74
CA ALA A 164 -7.98 -33.69 -14.90
C ALA A 164 -7.55 -33.56 -16.37
N ARG A 165 -8.19 -34.32 -17.28
CA ARG A 165 -7.92 -34.23 -18.71
C ARG A 165 -8.41 -32.92 -19.30
N VAL A 166 -9.63 -32.50 -18.97
CA VAL A 166 -10.23 -31.26 -19.49
C VAL A 166 -9.56 -30.03 -18.92
N SER A 167 -9.09 -30.09 -17.68
CA SER A 167 -8.38 -28.97 -17.05
C SER A 167 -7.00 -28.70 -17.64
N ASN A 168 -6.42 -29.65 -18.40
CA ASN A 168 -5.16 -29.49 -19.12
C ASN A 168 -4.03 -28.91 -18.24
N ARG A 169 -3.85 -29.51 -17.05
CA ARG A 169 -2.82 -29.10 -16.08
C ARG A 169 -2.97 -27.64 -15.63
N ASN A 170 -4.20 -27.24 -15.36
CA ASN A 170 -4.52 -25.92 -14.88
C ASN A 170 -5.65 -26.01 -13.84
N PHE A 171 -5.38 -25.55 -12.62
CA PHE A 171 -6.34 -25.60 -11.52
C PHE A 171 -7.52 -24.65 -11.71
N ASP A 172 -7.34 -23.48 -12.34
CA ASP A 172 -8.47 -22.59 -12.65
C ASP A 172 -9.45 -23.28 -13.62
N ALA A 173 -8.92 -24.01 -14.60
CA ALA A 173 -9.72 -24.83 -15.51
C ALA A 173 -10.36 -26.04 -14.80
N ALA A 174 -9.68 -26.64 -13.81
CA ALA A 174 -10.27 -27.68 -12.98
C ALA A 174 -11.45 -27.13 -12.16
N HIS A 175 -11.27 -25.99 -11.49
CA HIS A 175 -12.33 -25.29 -10.74
C HIS A 175 -13.48 -24.84 -11.64
N TYR A 176 -13.18 -24.42 -12.88
CA TYR A 176 -14.19 -24.13 -13.89
C TYR A 176 -15.08 -25.36 -14.16
N VAL A 177 -14.46 -26.52 -14.40
CA VAL A 177 -15.19 -27.78 -14.63
C VAL A 177 -15.97 -28.19 -13.39
N LEU A 178 -15.36 -28.14 -12.20
CA LEU A 178 -16.01 -28.48 -10.93
C LEU A 178 -17.21 -27.58 -10.65
N GLY A 179 -17.07 -26.27 -10.85
CA GLY A 179 -18.16 -25.30 -10.71
C GLY A 179 -19.30 -25.56 -11.70
N TYR A 180 -18.99 -26.01 -12.93
CA TYR A 180 -20.02 -26.43 -13.88
C TYR A 180 -20.74 -27.71 -13.43
N LEU A 181 -20.02 -28.69 -12.87
CA LEU A 181 -20.63 -29.91 -12.31
C LEU A 181 -21.53 -29.58 -11.12
N SER A 182 -21.13 -28.62 -10.28
CA SER A 182 -21.96 -28.10 -9.20
C SER A 182 -23.21 -27.39 -9.73
N TYR A 183 -23.08 -26.57 -10.78
CA TYR A 183 -24.23 -25.95 -11.45
C TYR A 183 -25.25 -26.98 -11.95
N LEU A 184 -24.80 -28.14 -12.43
CA LEU A 184 -25.68 -29.23 -12.86
C LEU A 184 -26.26 -30.06 -11.69
N GLY A 185 -25.85 -29.79 -10.45
CA GLY A 185 -26.19 -30.60 -9.28
C GLY A 185 -25.51 -31.97 -9.22
N ILE A 186 -24.52 -32.19 -10.08
CA ILE A 186 -23.73 -33.44 -10.13
C ILE A 186 -22.75 -33.46 -8.96
N LEU A 187 -22.09 -32.34 -8.66
CA LEU A 187 -21.20 -32.18 -7.52
C LEU A 187 -21.90 -31.36 -6.43
N ARG A 188 -21.95 -31.87 -5.20
CA ARG A 188 -22.54 -31.17 -4.06
C ARG A 188 -21.49 -30.35 -3.30
N ASP A 189 -21.97 -29.43 -2.46
CA ASP A 189 -21.12 -28.54 -1.66
C ASP A 189 -20.24 -29.29 -0.64
N ASP A 190 -20.69 -30.46 -0.17
CA ASP A 190 -19.93 -31.38 0.69
C ASP A 190 -18.86 -32.19 -0.08
N GLY A 191 -18.75 -31.97 -1.40
CA GLY A 191 -17.82 -32.66 -2.27
C GLY A 191 -18.29 -34.03 -2.76
N THR A 192 -19.50 -34.46 -2.41
CA THR A 192 -20.06 -35.74 -2.85
C THR A 192 -20.67 -35.64 -4.25
N VAL A 193 -20.65 -36.75 -4.99
CA VAL A 193 -21.17 -36.82 -6.37
C VAL A 193 -22.55 -37.48 -6.39
N ASN A 194 -23.51 -36.82 -7.04
CA ASN A 194 -24.83 -37.37 -7.29
C ASN A 194 -24.78 -38.37 -8.45
N LEU A 195 -24.58 -39.65 -8.12
CA LEU A 195 -24.51 -40.74 -9.11
C LEU A 195 -25.77 -40.91 -9.95
N GLY A 196 -26.94 -40.43 -9.49
CA GLY A 196 -28.19 -40.47 -10.27
C GLY A 196 -28.19 -39.50 -11.45
N LEU A 197 -27.48 -38.37 -11.31
CA LEU A 197 -27.29 -37.36 -12.34
C LEU A 197 -26.01 -37.61 -13.17
N TYR A 198 -25.00 -38.22 -12.55
CA TYR A 198 -23.75 -38.59 -13.22
C TYR A 198 -23.90 -39.88 -14.03
N ARG A 199 -24.31 -39.75 -15.30
CA ARG A 199 -24.36 -40.87 -16.27
C ARG A 199 -23.19 -40.86 -17.25
N HIS A 200 -22.86 -39.68 -17.77
CA HIS A 200 -21.74 -39.43 -18.68
C HIS A 200 -21.10 -38.08 -18.34
N PHE A 201 -19.80 -37.96 -18.54
CA PHE A 201 -19.10 -36.70 -18.34
C PHE A 201 -19.52 -35.68 -19.41
N THR A 202 -20.09 -34.56 -18.97
CA THR A 202 -20.44 -33.43 -19.83
C THR A 202 -19.28 -32.44 -19.89
N ILE A 203 -18.76 -32.22 -21.10
CA ILE A 203 -17.75 -31.18 -21.31
C ILE A 203 -18.45 -29.84 -21.10
N PRO A 204 -17.94 -28.99 -20.19
CA PRO A 204 -18.54 -27.68 -19.98
C PRO A 204 -18.43 -26.83 -21.26
N PRO A 205 -19.40 -25.95 -21.53
CA PRO A 205 -19.32 -25.02 -22.66
C PRO A 205 -18.16 -24.02 -22.45
N ASP A 206 -17.97 -23.06 -23.35
CA ASP A 206 -17.04 -21.97 -23.09
C ASP A 206 -17.56 -21.04 -21.96
N ALA A 207 -16.64 -20.35 -21.28
CA ALA A 207 -16.97 -19.49 -20.14
C ALA A 207 -18.03 -18.40 -20.44
N PRO A 208 -17.98 -17.67 -21.57
CA PRO A 208 -19.04 -16.75 -21.97
C PRO A 208 -20.42 -17.42 -22.07
N THR A 209 -20.52 -18.57 -22.75
CA THR A 209 -21.78 -19.31 -22.89
C THR A 209 -22.33 -19.75 -21.55
N LEU A 210 -21.49 -20.27 -20.65
CA LEU A 210 -21.92 -20.66 -19.31
C LEU A 210 -22.41 -19.46 -18.49
N ALA A 211 -21.66 -18.36 -18.48
CA ALA A 211 -22.04 -17.15 -17.75
C ALA A 211 -23.39 -16.59 -18.25
N SER A 212 -23.62 -16.59 -19.56
CA SER A 212 -24.91 -16.18 -20.14
C SER A 212 -26.07 -17.06 -19.68
N ARG A 213 -25.87 -18.39 -19.64
CA ARG A 213 -26.87 -19.32 -19.09
C ARG A 213 -27.12 -19.08 -17.61
N ILE A 214 -26.08 -18.84 -16.81
CA ILE A 214 -26.27 -18.56 -15.38
C ILE A 214 -27.09 -17.28 -15.21
N VAL A 215 -26.74 -16.19 -15.91
CA VAL A 215 -27.47 -14.92 -15.86
C VAL A 215 -28.94 -15.08 -16.25
N SER A 216 -29.26 -15.94 -17.23
CA SER A 216 -30.65 -16.17 -17.63
C SER A 216 -31.49 -16.89 -16.58
N HIS A 217 -30.87 -17.65 -15.67
CA HIS A 217 -31.54 -18.37 -14.58
C HIS A 217 -31.60 -17.59 -13.27
N LEU A 218 -30.79 -16.53 -13.13
CA LEU A 218 -30.84 -15.67 -11.94
C LEU A 218 -32.13 -14.85 -11.93
N GLY A 219 -32.91 -14.96 -10.84
CA GLY A 219 -34.02 -14.05 -10.56
C GLY A 219 -33.55 -12.63 -10.26
N ASP A 220 -34.43 -11.64 -10.36
CA ASP A 220 -34.06 -10.23 -10.24
C ASP A 220 -33.49 -9.88 -8.85
N GLY A 221 -34.02 -10.48 -7.78
CA GLY A 221 -33.47 -10.32 -6.43
C GLY A 221 -32.04 -10.88 -6.31
N ALA A 222 -31.75 -12.04 -6.93
CA ALA A 222 -30.42 -12.61 -6.94
C ALA A 222 -29.43 -11.76 -7.76
N ARG A 223 -29.87 -11.21 -8.91
CA ARG A 223 -29.06 -10.28 -9.72
C ARG A 223 -28.74 -9.00 -8.94
N GLN A 224 -29.74 -8.44 -8.25
CA GLN A 224 -29.57 -7.23 -7.44
C GLN A 224 -28.63 -7.47 -6.26
N LEU A 225 -28.79 -8.59 -5.54
CA LEU A 225 -27.90 -8.97 -4.44
C LEU A 225 -26.47 -9.20 -4.92
N LEU A 226 -26.29 -9.91 -6.04
CA LEU A 226 -24.98 -10.14 -6.63
C LEU A 226 -24.28 -8.81 -6.96
N LEU A 227 -24.99 -7.88 -7.60
CA LEU A 227 -24.46 -6.55 -7.90
C LEU A 227 -24.17 -5.75 -6.64
N ALA A 228 -24.99 -5.86 -5.58
CA ALA A 228 -24.76 -5.15 -4.34
C ALA A 228 -23.47 -5.62 -3.65
N LEU A 229 -23.25 -6.94 -3.58
CA LEU A 229 -22.02 -7.54 -3.06
C LEU A 229 -20.81 -7.17 -3.94
N TYR A 230 -20.99 -7.13 -5.26
CA TYR A 230 -19.94 -6.73 -6.20
C TYR A 230 -19.63 -5.24 -6.14
N ILE A 231 -20.60 -4.34 -5.95
CA ILE A 231 -20.36 -2.89 -5.89
C ILE A 231 -19.67 -2.52 -4.58
N SER A 232 -20.04 -3.18 -3.49
CA SER A 232 -19.56 -2.83 -2.15
C SER A 232 -18.10 -3.24 -1.91
N GLY A 233 -17.65 -4.33 -2.54
CA GLY A 233 -16.32 -4.87 -2.32
C GLY A 233 -16.06 -5.31 -0.88
N ARG A 234 -17.13 -5.63 -0.13
CA ARG A 234 -17.07 -5.99 1.29
C ARG A 234 -18.00 -7.15 1.64
N GLU A 235 -17.79 -7.68 2.85
CA GLU A 235 -18.67 -8.64 3.50
C GLU A 235 -19.79 -7.86 4.19
N TYR A 236 -21.04 -8.28 4.00
CA TYR A 236 -22.18 -7.70 4.68
C TYR A 236 -22.67 -8.63 5.77
N ARG A 237 -23.07 -8.07 6.92
CA ARG A 237 -23.79 -8.86 7.92
C ARG A 237 -25.14 -9.27 7.35
N ARG A 238 -25.53 -10.52 7.58
CA ARG A 238 -26.80 -11.07 7.09
C ARG A 238 -27.98 -10.19 7.49
N VAL A 239 -28.03 -9.76 8.75
CA VAL A 239 -29.10 -8.90 9.29
C VAL A 239 -29.23 -7.57 8.54
N GLU A 240 -28.11 -7.01 8.06
CA GLU A 240 -28.10 -5.76 7.31
C GLU A 240 -28.75 -5.94 5.93
N LEU A 241 -28.40 -7.02 5.23
CA LEU A 241 -28.99 -7.33 3.93
C LEU A 241 -30.45 -7.80 4.06
N GLU A 242 -30.79 -8.57 5.09
CA GLU A 242 -32.17 -8.98 5.38
C GLU A 242 -33.08 -7.76 5.57
N ALA A 243 -32.64 -6.78 6.35
CA ALA A 243 -33.38 -5.54 6.57
C ALA A 243 -33.56 -4.72 5.29
N ALA A 244 -32.57 -4.72 4.39
CA ALA A 244 -32.61 -3.96 3.14
C ALA A 244 -33.39 -4.66 2.01
N PHE A 245 -33.28 -5.99 1.88
CA PHE A 245 -33.93 -6.77 0.82
C PHE A 245 -35.36 -7.19 1.18
N GLY A 246 -35.66 -7.42 2.46
CA GLY A 246 -36.97 -7.86 2.92
C GLY A 246 -37.38 -9.24 2.37
N GLU A 247 -38.65 -9.37 1.97
CA GLU A 247 -39.21 -10.62 1.45
C GLU A 247 -38.56 -10.99 0.10
N GLY A 248 -37.82 -12.11 0.08
CA GLY A 248 -37.08 -12.58 -1.10
C GLY A 248 -35.58 -12.71 -0.89
N PHE A 249 -35.04 -12.13 0.19
CA PHE A 249 -33.63 -12.27 0.54
C PHE A 249 -33.17 -13.73 0.65
N ALA A 250 -33.89 -14.56 1.42
CA ALA A 250 -33.52 -15.96 1.62
C ALA A 250 -33.49 -16.75 0.29
N SER A 251 -34.42 -16.46 -0.63
CA SER A 251 -34.41 -17.06 -1.97
C SER A 251 -33.21 -16.60 -2.79
N ALA A 252 -32.92 -15.30 -2.79
CA ALA A 252 -31.80 -14.72 -3.51
C ALA A 252 -30.45 -15.26 -3.02
N VAL A 253 -30.25 -15.34 -1.70
CA VAL A 253 -29.05 -15.94 -1.09
C VAL A 253 -28.97 -17.42 -1.43
N GLY A 254 -30.08 -18.16 -1.35
CA GLY A 254 -30.13 -19.58 -1.70
C GLY A 254 -29.77 -19.83 -3.16
N ASP A 255 -30.23 -19.00 -4.08
CA ASP A 255 -29.90 -19.09 -5.51
C ASP A 255 -28.42 -18.77 -5.77
N LEU A 256 -27.90 -17.70 -5.17
CA LEU A 256 -26.49 -17.34 -5.34
C LEU A 256 -25.53 -18.36 -4.69
N SER A 257 -25.89 -18.89 -3.53
CA SER A 257 -25.09 -19.90 -2.82
C SER A 257 -25.05 -21.21 -3.60
N ARG A 258 -26.21 -21.67 -4.13
CA ARG A 258 -26.29 -22.86 -4.99
C ARG A 258 -25.45 -22.73 -6.27
N LEU A 259 -25.31 -21.51 -6.78
CA LEU A 259 -24.50 -21.20 -7.96
C LEU A 259 -23.04 -20.89 -7.62
N GLY A 260 -22.67 -20.91 -6.33
CA GLY A 260 -21.32 -20.59 -5.86
C GLY A 260 -20.92 -19.12 -6.07
N LEU A 261 -21.89 -18.20 -6.25
CA LEU A 261 -21.66 -16.77 -6.51
C LEU A 261 -21.70 -15.90 -5.25
N ALA A 262 -22.21 -16.46 -4.15
CA ALA A 262 -22.14 -15.86 -2.82
C ALA A 262 -21.70 -16.91 -1.80
N ARG A 263 -20.97 -16.48 -0.77
CA ARG A 263 -20.70 -17.28 0.43
C ARG A 263 -21.56 -16.78 1.57
N ASP A 264 -22.05 -17.70 2.37
CA ASP A 264 -22.87 -17.44 3.55
C ASP A 264 -22.30 -18.24 4.72
N ASP A 265 -21.55 -17.55 5.58
CA ASP A 265 -20.83 -18.16 6.70
C ASP A 265 -21.71 -18.20 7.98
N GLY A 266 -23.04 -18.11 7.83
CA GLY A 266 -24.02 -18.18 8.93
C GLY A 266 -24.26 -16.86 9.67
N GLY A 267 -23.49 -15.81 9.35
CA GLY A 267 -23.67 -14.45 9.87
C GLY A 267 -23.24 -13.34 8.91
N GLU A 268 -22.41 -13.67 7.93
CA GLU A 268 -21.90 -12.74 6.91
C GLU A 268 -22.13 -13.32 5.52
N ILE A 269 -22.41 -12.43 4.57
CA ILE A 269 -22.58 -12.74 3.16
C ILE A 269 -21.55 -11.96 2.35
N ALA A 270 -20.84 -12.69 1.49
CA ALA A 270 -19.74 -12.17 0.69
C ALA A 270 -19.90 -12.53 -0.78
N PHE A 271 -19.47 -11.66 -1.68
CA PHE A 271 -19.33 -12.02 -3.10
C PHE A 271 -18.31 -13.16 -3.23
N ASN A 272 -18.70 -14.22 -3.93
CA ASN A 272 -17.75 -15.24 -4.34
C ASN A 272 -17.41 -15.04 -5.80
N LYS A 273 -16.25 -14.43 -6.06
CA LYS A 273 -15.79 -14.16 -7.42
C LYS A 273 -15.79 -15.44 -8.25
N GLY A 274 -15.24 -16.53 -7.71
CA GLY A 274 -15.12 -17.80 -8.43
C GLY A 274 -14.53 -17.64 -9.85
N PRO A 275 -14.70 -18.65 -10.72
CA PRO A 275 -14.26 -18.56 -12.12
C PRO A 275 -15.18 -17.73 -13.03
N PHE A 276 -16.37 -17.32 -12.55
CA PHE A 276 -17.43 -16.69 -13.38
C PHE A 276 -17.82 -15.28 -12.99
N GLY A 277 -17.51 -14.83 -11.78
CA GLY A 277 -18.11 -13.66 -11.16
C GLY A 277 -18.01 -12.40 -12.00
N ASP A 278 -16.81 -12.04 -12.47
CA ASP A 278 -16.61 -10.82 -13.27
C ASP A 278 -17.38 -10.86 -14.59
N ARG A 279 -17.41 -12.03 -15.24
CA ARG A 279 -18.11 -12.22 -16.51
C ARG A 279 -19.62 -12.12 -16.32
N ILE A 280 -20.15 -12.74 -15.26
CA ILE A 280 -21.57 -12.66 -14.91
C ILE A 280 -21.95 -11.21 -14.63
N VAL A 281 -21.16 -10.50 -13.82
CA VAL A 281 -21.41 -9.09 -13.50
C VAL A 281 -21.35 -8.22 -14.76
N ALA A 282 -20.38 -8.44 -15.65
CA ALA A 282 -20.29 -7.73 -16.92
C ALA A 282 -21.54 -7.94 -17.81
N LEU A 283 -22.07 -9.17 -17.84
CA LEU A 283 -23.27 -9.52 -18.61
C LEU A 283 -24.57 -8.92 -18.06
N LEU A 284 -24.65 -8.64 -16.75
CA LEU A 284 -25.81 -7.93 -16.18
C LEU A 284 -25.94 -6.50 -16.73
N GLY A 285 -24.84 -5.94 -17.22
CA GLY A 285 -24.83 -4.68 -17.94
C GLY A 285 -24.92 -3.43 -17.06
N ARG A 286 -24.68 -2.28 -17.71
CA ARG A 286 -24.59 -0.98 -17.04
C ARG A 286 -25.90 -0.55 -16.39
N ASP A 287 -27.04 -0.82 -17.02
CA ASP A 287 -28.35 -0.37 -16.49
C ASP A 287 -28.73 -1.08 -15.19
N ALA A 288 -28.43 -2.39 -15.09
CA ALA A 288 -28.65 -3.14 -13.85
C ALA A 288 -27.73 -2.62 -12.73
N TYR A 289 -26.47 -2.32 -13.06
CA TYR A 289 -25.52 -1.70 -12.14
C TYR A 289 -26.06 -0.36 -11.60
N VAL A 290 -26.51 0.54 -12.49
CA VAL A 290 -27.05 1.85 -12.10
C VAL A 290 -28.25 1.71 -11.17
N ARG A 291 -29.21 0.84 -11.51
CA ARG A 291 -30.40 0.60 -10.67
C ARG A 291 -30.01 0.04 -9.30
N CYS A 292 -29.07 -0.92 -9.26
CA CYS A 292 -28.59 -1.51 -8.02
C CYS A 292 -27.91 -0.46 -7.13
N ALA A 293 -26.99 0.35 -7.68
CA ALA A 293 -26.30 1.40 -6.94
C ALA A 293 -27.28 2.44 -6.36
N GLN A 294 -28.30 2.84 -7.12
CA GLN A 294 -29.34 3.76 -6.64
C GLN A 294 -30.17 3.14 -5.51
N TRP A 295 -30.54 1.87 -5.63
CA TRP A 295 -31.23 1.14 -4.58
C TRP A 295 -30.37 1.01 -3.31
N MET A 296 -29.07 0.72 -3.43
CA MET A 296 -28.17 0.64 -2.27
C MET A 296 -28.11 1.95 -1.48
N VAL A 297 -28.17 3.10 -2.18
CA VAL A 297 -28.26 4.43 -1.52
C VAL A 297 -29.56 4.55 -0.73
N GLN A 298 -30.70 4.21 -1.35
CA GLN A 298 -32.01 4.31 -0.70
C GLN A 298 -32.15 3.36 0.50
N ALA A 299 -31.57 2.16 0.39
CA ALA A 299 -31.57 1.15 1.45
C ALA A 299 -30.54 1.42 2.56
N GLY A 300 -29.71 2.46 2.44
CA GLY A 300 -28.65 2.77 3.41
C GLY A 300 -27.47 1.79 3.38
N LEU A 301 -27.39 0.91 2.38
CA LEU A 301 -26.32 -0.09 2.24
C LEU A 301 -24.98 0.49 1.78
N MET A 302 -24.98 1.74 1.30
CA MET A 302 -23.74 2.47 1.02
C MET A 302 -23.00 2.86 2.31
N ASN A 303 -23.68 2.85 3.46
CA ASN A 303 -23.04 3.13 4.75
C ASN A 303 -22.05 2.00 5.10
N GLY A 304 -20.77 2.35 5.21
CA GLY A 304 -19.69 1.39 5.48
C GLY A 304 -19.09 0.71 4.23
N VAL A 305 -19.54 1.07 3.02
CA VAL A 305 -18.81 0.78 1.78
C VAL A 305 -17.55 1.67 1.73
N PRO A 306 -16.37 1.16 1.32
CA PRO A 306 -15.14 1.96 1.22
C PRO A 306 -15.34 3.24 0.41
N LEU A 307 -14.71 4.34 0.83
CA LEU A 307 -14.90 5.66 0.20
C LEU A 307 -14.66 5.63 -1.32
N GLN A 308 -13.57 4.98 -1.76
CA GLN A 308 -13.26 4.82 -3.19
C GLN A 308 -14.37 4.06 -3.94
N ALA A 309 -14.90 2.97 -3.36
CA ALA A 309 -15.99 2.20 -3.96
C ALA A 309 -17.28 3.04 -4.09
N ARG A 310 -17.65 3.80 -3.05
CA ARG A 310 -18.83 4.69 -3.08
C ARG A 310 -18.71 5.73 -4.20
N LEU A 311 -17.59 6.43 -4.25
CA LEU A 311 -17.32 7.47 -5.25
C LEU A 311 -17.37 6.91 -6.68
N VAL A 312 -16.72 5.76 -6.93
CA VAL A 312 -16.77 5.09 -8.23
C VAL A 312 -18.18 4.63 -8.58
N ALA A 313 -18.95 4.13 -7.59
CA ALA A 313 -20.33 3.74 -7.80
C ALA A 313 -21.21 4.94 -8.20
N TYR A 314 -21.10 6.07 -7.50
CA TYR A 314 -21.87 7.29 -7.82
C TYR A 314 -21.51 7.87 -9.18
N LEU A 315 -20.21 7.88 -9.52
CA LEU A 315 -19.71 8.29 -10.83
C LEU A 315 -20.32 7.42 -11.94
N ARG A 316 -20.23 6.09 -11.80
CA ARG A 316 -20.75 5.15 -12.81
C ARG A 316 -22.27 5.16 -12.94
N SER A 317 -22.98 5.35 -11.82
CA SER A 317 -24.44 5.41 -11.78
C SER A 317 -25.01 6.74 -12.25
N GLY A 318 -24.17 7.76 -12.52
CA GLY A 318 -24.64 9.08 -12.89
C GLY A 318 -25.26 9.88 -11.72
N ASN A 319 -25.05 9.47 -10.47
CA ASN A 319 -25.67 10.12 -9.31
C ASN A 319 -24.85 11.36 -8.89
N SER A 320 -25.00 12.44 -9.65
CA SER A 320 -24.26 13.70 -9.43
C SER A 320 -24.45 14.29 -8.04
N ARG A 321 -25.67 14.22 -7.48
CA ARG A 321 -25.96 14.78 -6.15
C ARG A 321 -25.21 14.04 -5.03
N ALA A 322 -25.21 12.71 -5.05
CA ALA A 322 -24.48 11.92 -4.07
C ALA A 322 -22.97 12.04 -4.25
N LEU A 323 -22.50 12.04 -5.52
CA LEU A 323 -21.09 12.26 -5.85
C LEU A 323 -20.58 13.60 -5.33
N ASP A 324 -21.31 14.67 -5.60
CA ASP A 324 -20.95 16.03 -5.20
C ASP A 324 -20.91 16.18 -3.67
N ALA A 325 -21.91 15.65 -2.97
CA ALA A 325 -21.94 15.66 -1.50
C ALA A 325 -20.73 14.90 -0.90
N GLU A 326 -20.43 13.71 -1.42
CA GLU A 326 -19.33 12.88 -0.95
C GLU A 326 -17.97 13.55 -1.17
N VAL A 327 -17.78 14.21 -2.32
CA VAL A 327 -16.56 14.97 -2.62
C VAL A 327 -16.39 16.13 -1.64
N ARG A 328 -17.42 16.96 -1.42
CA ARG A 328 -17.31 18.10 -0.48
C ARG A 328 -16.92 17.66 0.92
N GLU A 329 -17.51 16.57 1.40
CA GLU A 329 -17.27 16.07 2.75
C GLU A 329 -15.91 15.37 2.89
N ASN A 330 -15.45 14.65 1.87
CA ASN A 330 -14.33 13.72 2.00
C ASN A 330 -13.10 14.01 1.12
N TRP A 331 -13.05 15.12 0.38
CA TRP A 331 -11.96 15.39 -0.57
C TRP A 331 -10.55 15.27 0.05
N ARG A 332 -10.35 15.74 1.30
CA ARG A 332 -9.06 15.61 2.01
C ARG A 332 -8.66 14.16 2.28
N LEU A 333 -9.65 13.28 2.54
CA LEU A 333 -9.41 11.87 2.81
C LEU A 333 -9.18 11.05 1.54
N MET A 334 -9.63 11.53 0.38
CA MET A 334 -9.52 10.79 -0.87
C MET A 334 -8.05 10.53 -1.26
N LEU A 335 -7.13 11.47 -1.05
CA LEU A 335 -5.69 11.27 -1.30
C LEU A 335 -5.13 10.09 -0.48
N ARG A 336 -5.58 9.94 0.75
CA ARG A 336 -5.12 8.87 1.65
C ARG A 336 -5.80 7.54 1.37
N ARG A 337 -7.10 7.58 1.04
CA ARG A 337 -7.95 6.38 0.92
C ARG A 337 -7.95 5.73 -0.46
N PHE A 338 -7.62 6.47 -1.53
CA PHE A 338 -7.49 5.87 -2.86
C PHE A 338 -6.25 4.99 -2.94
N THR A 339 -6.40 3.77 -3.47
CA THR A 339 -5.35 2.76 -3.53
C THR A 339 -4.18 3.12 -4.43
N SER A 340 -4.40 3.98 -5.43
CA SER A 340 -3.37 4.54 -6.32
C SER A 340 -3.65 5.99 -6.69
N LEU A 341 -2.60 6.80 -6.83
CA LEU A 341 -2.70 8.17 -7.36
C LEU A 341 -3.21 8.19 -8.80
N THR A 342 -2.88 7.17 -9.61
CA THR A 342 -3.36 7.06 -10.99
C THR A 342 -4.87 6.86 -11.05
N ASP A 343 -5.40 5.97 -10.19
CA ASP A 343 -6.85 5.72 -10.11
C ASP A 343 -7.59 6.96 -9.59
N LEU A 344 -6.98 7.70 -8.65
CA LEU A 344 -7.51 8.97 -8.16
C LEU A 344 -7.54 10.04 -9.26
N MET A 345 -6.47 10.19 -10.04
CA MET A 345 -6.42 11.13 -11.16
C MET A 345 -7.50 10.83 -12.21
N SER A 346 -7.63 9.56 -12.61
CA SER A 346 -8.66 9.13 -13.56
C SER A 346 -10.08 9.39 -13.04
N PHE A 347 -10.29 9.13 -11.74
CA PHE A 347 -11.55 9.47 -11.08
C PHE A 347 -11.83 10.97 -11.11
N ILE A 348 -10.86 11.80 -10.72
CA ILE A 348 -11.00 13.27 -10.69
C ILE A 348 -11.43 13.79 -12.06
N GLU A 349 -10.70 13.44 -13.12
CA GLU A 349 -10.98 13.88 -14.49
C GLU A 349 -12.40 13.49 -14.95
N SER A 350 -12.86 12.29 -14.56
CA SER A 350 -14.20 11.81 -14.88
C SER A 350 -15.29 12.47 -14.04
N ALA A 351 -14.99 12.87 -12.80
CA ALA A 351 -15.96 13.43 -11.85
C ALA A 351 -16.18 14.95 -12.02
N MET A 352 -15.15 15.70 -12.45
CA MET A 352 -15.23 17.16 -12.66
C MET A 352 -16.45 17.67 -13.45
N PRO A 353 -16.91 17.03 -14.55
CA PRO A 353 -18.08 17.48 -15.29
C PRO A 353 -19.42 17.21 -14.58
N MET A 354 -19.43 16.34 -13.56
CA MET A 354 -20.66 15.90 -12.87
C MET A 354 -20.91 16.61 -11.54
N VAL A 355 -19.92 17.35 -11.03
CA VAL A 355 -20.00 18.03 -9.73
C VAL A 355 -20.24 19.53 -9.89
N THR A 356 -20.63 20.18 -8.80
CA THR A 356 -20.82 21.63 -8.73
C THR A 356 -19.49 22.38 -8.86
N GLU A 357 -19.55 23.68 -9.14
CA GLU A 357 -18.35 24.52 -9.27
C GLU A 357 -17.48 24.53 -8.01
N GLU A 358 -18.10 24.50 -6.83
CA GLU A 358 -17.41 24.43 -5.54
C GLU A 358 -16.59 23.12 -5.42
N SER A 359 -17.24 21.97 -5.62
CA SER A 359 -16.57 20.67 -5.60
C SER A 359 -15.54 20.53 -6.72
N ARG A 360 -15.77 21.16 -7.88
CA ARG A 360 -14.82 21.17 -9.00
C ARG A 360 -13.51 21.85 -8.60
N LYS A 361 -13.56 22.95 -7.85
CA LYS A 361 -12.35 23.59 -7.30
C LYS A 361 -11.61 22.65 -6.37
N LEU A 362 -12.31 21.95 -5.48
CA LEU A 362 -11.69 20.95 -4.59
C LEU A 362 -11.01 19.82 -5.37
N LEU A 363 -11.70 19.25 -6.36
CA LEU A 363 -11.14 18.22 -7.24
C LEU A 363 -9.94 18.74 -8.04
N GLN A 364 -9.97 19.99 -8.49
CA GLN A 364 -8.86 20.61 -9.20
C GLN A 364 -7.65 20.80 -8.27
N THR A 365 -7.83 21.24 -7.02
CA THR A 365 -6.76 21.28 -6.01
C THR A 365 -6.15 19.90 -5.81
N MET A 366 -6.99 18.87 -5.64
CA MET A 366 -6.52 17.49 -5.51
C MET A 366 -5.75 17.00 -6.73
N ARG A 367 -6.18 17.37 -7.94
CA ARG A 367 -5.49 17.06 -9.19
C ARG A 367 -4.07 17.62 -9.17
N CYS A 368 -3.90 18.87 -8.72
CA CYS A 368 -2.57 19.46 -8.62
C CYS A 368 -1.71 18.76 -7.57
N THR A 369 -2.27 18.41 -6.41
CA THR A 369 -1.56 17.61 -5.39
C THR A 369 -1.15 16.22 -5.90
N CYS A 370 -1.99 15.58 -6.73
CA CYS A 370 -1.64 14.29 -7.34
C CYS A 370 -0.49 14.42 -8.34
N LEU A 371 -0.46 15.50 -9.14
CA LEU A 371 0.65 15.79 -10.06
C LEU A 371 1.95 16.02 -9.27
N TYR A 372 1.87 16.78 -8.17
CA TYR A 372 2.98 16.99 -7.25
C TYR A 372 3.53 15.68 -6.69
N ASN A 373 2.67 14.85 -6.09
CA ASN A 373 3.06 13.54 -5.53
C ASN A 373 3.51 12.53 -6.60
N SER A 374 3.30 12.83 -7.88
CA SER A 374 3.80 12.03 -9.01
C SER A 374 5.11 12.60 -9.59
N TYR A 375 5.78 13.53 -8.89
CA TYR A 375 7.02 14.20 -9.29
C TYR A 375 6.91 15.00 -10.61
N ARG A 376 5.69 15.35 -11.02
CA ARG A 376 5.42 16.15 -12.23
C ARG A 376 5.36 17.63 -11.85
N TYR A 377 6.42 18.12 -11.21
CA TYR A 377 6.45 19.46 -10.58
C TYR A 377 6.09 20.60 -11.53
N GLY A 378 6.55 20.55 -12.78
CA GLY A 378 6.21 21.57 -13.77
C GLY A 378 4.72 21.64 -14.11
N GLU A 379 4.06 20.48 -14.25
CA GLU A 379 2.63 20.41 -14.51
C GLU A 379 1.80 20.72 -13.26
N ALA A 380 2.30 20.31 -12.08
CA ALA A 380 1.71 20.64 -10.79
C ALA A 380 1.74 22.16 -10.56
N LEU A 381 2.86 22.83 -10.84
CA LEU A 381 3.00 24.29 -10.72
C LEU A 381 2.02 25.01 -11.63
N GLN A 382 1.95 24.66 -12.92
CA GLN A 382 0.97 25.23 -13.86
C GLN A 382 -0.47 25.00 -13.38
N CYS A 383 -0.74 23.82 -12.83
CA CYS A 383 -2.06 23.47 -12.29
C CYS A 383 -2.42 24.39 -11.11
N PHE A 384 -1.52 24.57 -10.13
CA PHE A 384 -1.77 25.43 -8.98
C PHE A 384 -1.84 26.92 -9.37
N GLU A 385 -1.01 27.39 -10.29
CA GLU A 385 -1.07 28.78 -10.80
C GLU A 385 -2.39 29.09 -11.54
N SER A 386 -3.06 28.06 -12.08
CA SER A 386 -4.37 28.20 -12.73
C SER A 386 -5.55 28.30 -11.76
N ILE A 387 -5.32 28.13 -10.45
CA ILE A 387 -6.36 28.11 -9.42
C ILE A 387 -6.09 29.26 -8.46
N ASP A 388 -7.16 29.97 -8.07
CA ASP A 388 -7.12 30.80 -6.87
C ASP A 388 -7.20 29.91 -5.64
N GLY A 389 -6.06 29.33 -5.27
CA GLY A 389 -5.94 28.40 -4.14
C GLY A 389 -5.84 29.08 -2.77
N GLY A 390 -5.91 30.42 -2.73
CA GLY A 390 -5.65 31.20 -1.54
C GLY A 390 -4.31 30.84 -0.87
N SER A 391 -4.26 31.00 0.44
CA SER A 391 -3.07 30.73 1.26
C SER A 391 -2.63 29.26 1.20
N GLU A 392 -3.55 28.29 1.22
CA GLU A 392 -3.21 26.85 1.07
C GLU A 392 -2.54 26.56 -0.28
N GLY A 393 -3.06 27.13 -1.37
CA GLY A 393 -2.47 27.00 -2.70
C GLY A 393 -1.09 27.66 -2.81
N ALA A 394 -0.92 28.83 -2.19
CA ALA A 394 0.37 29.51 -2.14
C ALA A 394 1.42 28.69 -1.37
N LEU A 395 1.06 28.04 -0.26
CA LEU A 395 1.96 27.15 0.47
C LEU A 395 2.34 25.91 -0.37
N ALA A 396 1.37 25.31 -1.07
CA ALA A 396 1.68 24.21 -2.00
C ALA A 396 2.64 24.66 -3.12
N VAL A 397 2.47 25.89 -3.64
CA VAL A 397 3.40 26.49 -4.62
C VAL A 397 4.79 26.70 -4.02
N ALA A 398 4.90 27.23 -2.81
CA ALA A 398 6.17 27.41 -2.13
C ALA A 398 6.89 26.06 -1.89
N ASP A 399 6.18 25.03 -1.42
CA ASP A 399 6.70 23.67 -1.23
C ASP A 399 7.28 23.12 -2.54
N MET A 400 6.53 23.22 -3.65
CA MET A 400 6.99 22.81 -4.99
C MET A 400 8.20 23.60 -5.49
N LEU A 401 8.22 24.91 -5.26
CA LEU A 401 9.31 25.78 -5.67
C LEU A 401 10.61 25.38 -4.96
N ILE A 402 10.56 24.94 -3.70
CA ILE A 402 11.72 24.40 -2.99
C ILE A 402 12.25 23.15 -3.71
N GLU A 403 11.38 22.20 -4.06
CA GLU A 403 11.80 20.95 -4.73
C GLU A 403 12.49 21.18 -6.08
N ILE A 404 12.13 22.23 -6.81
CA ILE A 404 12.74 22.57 -8.12
C ILE A 404 13.88 23.60 -8.04
N GLY A 405 14.33 23.97 -6.83
CA GLY A 405 15.43 24.92 -6.62
C GLY A 405 15.07 26.41 -6.69
N GLY A 406 13.78 26.73 -6.73
CA GLY A 406 13.22 28.09 -6.73
C GLY A 406 13.16 28.76 -5.35
N TYR A 407 14.18 28.57 -4.51
CA TYR A 407 14.14 28.89 -3.07
C TYR A 407 13.74 30.34 -2.75
N LYS A 408 14.24 31.31 -3.53
CA LYS A 408 13.92 32.73 -3.32
C LYS A 408 12.42 33.01 -3.50
N ARG A 409 11.85 32.51 -4.59
CA ARG A 409 10.43 32.69 -4.90
C ARG A 409 9.57 31.91 -3.90
N ALA A 410 10.02 30.71 -3.48
CA ALA A 410 9.36 29.94 -2.43
C ALA A 410 9.28 30.71 -1.11
N LEU A 411 10.41 31.31 -0.70
CA LEU A 411 10.51 32.11 0.51
C LEU A 411 9.58 33.33 0.44
N GLU A 412 9.60 34.07 -0.67
CA GLU A 412 8.69 35.22 -0.89
C GLU A 412 7.21 34.79 -0.76
N THR A 413 6.83 33.70 -1.43
CA THR A 413 5.44 33.19 -1.38
C THR A 413 5.03 32.73 0.03
N ALA A 414 5.91 32.02 0.75
CA ALA A 414 5.62 31.57 2.10
C ALA A 414 5.56 32.73 3.11
N LEU A 415 6.40 33.76 2.94
CA LEU A 415 6.37 34.97 3.78
C LEU A 415 5.06 35.75 3.61
N GLU A 416 4.55 35.90 2.38
CA GLU A 416 3.26 36.55 2.14
C GLU A 416 2.10 35.86 2.89
N VAL A 417 2.10 34.51 2.91
CA VAL A 417 1.13 33.73 3.70
C VAL A 417 1.36 33.92 5.20
N LEU A 418 2.62 33.89 5.66
CA LEU A 418 2.95 34.07 7.07
C LEU A 418 2.50 35.44 7.62
N GLU A 419 2.60 36.49 6.80
CA GLU A 419 2.18 37.85 7.17
C GLU A 419 0.65 37.95 7.29
N SER A 420 -0.08 37.29 6.39
CA SER A 420 -1.54 37.40 6.25
C SER A 420 -2.34 36.39 7.09
N GLU A 421 -1.79 35.20 7.37
CA GLU A 421 -2.48 34.12 8.06
C GLU A 421 -2.06 33.93 9.52
N ARG A 422 -2.83 33.14 10.27
CA ARG A 422 -2.54 32.77 11.67
C ARG A 422 -2.83 31.29 11.91
N GLY A 423 -2.36 30.75 13.04
CA GLY A 423 -2.61 29.36 13.42
C GLY A 423 -1.84 28.37 12.55
N ALA A 424 -2.51 27.31 12.09
CA ALA A 424 -1.89 26.20 11.36
C ALA A 424 -1.20 26.65 10.05
N LEU A 425 -1.86 27.49 9.25
CA LEU A 425 -1.29 28.00 7.98
C LEU A 425 -0.04 28.85 8.22
N ALA A 426 -0.01 29.66 9.27
CA ALA A 426 1.17 30.43 9.64
C ALA A 426 2.32 29.54 10.13
N ALA A 427 2.01 28.45 10.83
CA ALA A 427 3.01 27.48 11.26
C ALA A 427 3.61 26.72 10.06
N GLU A 428 2.78 26.29 9.12
CA GLU A 428 3.21 25.67 7.86
C GLU A 428 4.06 26.63 7.01
N ALA A 429 3.61 27.88 6.85
CA ALA A 429 4.36 28.94 6.18
C ALA A 429 5.73 29.16 6.81
N SER A 430 5.80 29.22 8.15
CA SER A 430 7.07 29.34 8.87
C SER A 430 8.01 28.17 8.57
N GLY A 431 7.48 26.93 8.56
CA GLY A 431 8.24 25.74 8.20
C GLY A 431 8.82 25.83 6.78
N LEU A 432 8.02 26.24 5.80
CA LEU A 432 8.48 26.40 4.41
C LEU A 432 9.51 27.52 4.25
N CYS A 433 9.35 28.65 4.95
CA CYS A 433 10.36 29.72 4.99
C CYS A 433 11.71 29.19 5.51
N ILE A 434 11.69 28.48 6.65
CA ILE A 434 12.90 27.90 7.25
C ILE A 434 13.54 26.91 6.28
N ARG A 435 12.74 26.04 5.65
CA ARG A 435 13.26 25.04 4.70
C ARG A 435 13.87 25.69 3.47
N ALA A 436 13.25 26.72 2.89
CA ALA A 436 13.83 27.49 1.79
C ALA A 436 15.16 28.16 2.17
N LEU A 437 15.30 28.65 3.40
CA LEU A 437 16.56 29.21 3.92
C LEU A 437 17.63 28.12 4.09
N LEU A 438 17.28 26.93 4.58
CA LEU A 438 18.20 25.80 4.70
C LEU A 438 18.75 25.35 3.35
N GLU A 439 17.86 25.11 2.38
CA GLU A 439 18.25 24.64 1.04
C GLU A 439 19.06 25.68 0.25
N SER A 440 18.90 26.97 0.58
CA SER A 440 19.73 28.05 0.03
C SER A 440 21.06 28.28 0.78
N GLY A 441 21.35 27.48 1.82
CA GLY A 441 22.58 27.57 2.62
C GLY A 441 22.59 28.68 3.68
N ASN A 442 21.46 29.34 3.92
CA ASN A 442 21.32 30.45 4.86
C ASN A 442 21.02 29.96 6.29
N TYR A 443 21.89 29.12 6.84
CA TYR A 443 21.67 28.41 8.12
C TYR A 443 21.44 29.34 9.33
N ARG A 444 22.09 30.52 9.36
CA ARG A 444 21.89 31.50 10.43
C ARG A 444 20.47 32.06 10.44
N GLU A 445 19.98 32.47 9.28
CA GLU A 445 18.63 33.02 9.14
C GLU A 445 17.57 31.94 9.40
N ALA A 446 17.81 30.71 8.92
CA ALA A 446 16.96 29.56 9.21
C ALA A 446 16.84 29.30 10.73
N LEU A 447 17.96 29.39 11.46
CA LEU A 447 17.97 29.23 12.92
C LEU A 447 17.19 30.33 13.64
N ASP A 448 17.37 31.59 13.24
CA ASP A 448 16.69 32.73 13.84
C ASP A 448 15.17 32.68 13.55
N ALA A 449 14.79 32.34 12.32
CA ALA A 449 13.40 32.09 11.94
C ALA A 449 12.78 30.93 12.74
N SER A 450 13.51 29.83 12.92
CA SER A 450 13.05 28.68 13.72
C SER A 450 12.82 29.07 15.18
N LYS A 451 13.73 29.82 15.80
CA LYS A 451 13.57 30.32 17.18
C LYS A 451 12.37 31.27 17.31
N SER A 452 12.19 32.15 16.33
CA SER A 452 11.04 33.05 16.28
C SER A 452 9.73 32.26 16.19
N ALA A 453 9.65 31.29 15.29
CA ALA A 453 8.47 30.43 15.14
C ALA A 453 8.17 29.65 16.43
N LEU A 454 9.17 29.01 17.05
CA LEU A 454 8.99 28.26 18.30
C LEU A 454 8.66 29.12 19.52
N SER A 455 8.99 30.42 19.50
CA SER A 455 8.58 31.36 20.55
C SER A 455 7.09 31.69 20.49
N SER A 456 6.45 31.42 19.35
CA SER A 456 5.01 31.54 19.18
C SER A 456 4.29 30.27 19.68
N ARG A 457 3.02 30.40 20.06
CA ARG A 457 2.21 29.26 20.46
C ARG A 457 1.78 28.47 19.20
N ILE A 458 2.48 27.37 18.92
CA ILE A 458 2.13 26.41 17.87
C ILE A 458 1.27 25.30 18.48
N GLU A 459 0.00 25.25 18.11
CA GLU A 459 -0.92 24.20 18.61
C GLU A 459 -0.85 22.92 17.78
N ASP A 460 -0.47 23.02 16.51
CA ASP A 460 -0.28 21.88 15.63
C ASP A 460 1.02 21.14 15.98
N ARG A 461 0.86 19.91 16.50
CA ARG A 461 2.00 19.05 16.88
C ARG A 461 2.86 18.65 15.68
N GLN A 462 2.30 18.47 14.49
CA GLN A 462 3.09 18.14 13.30
C GLN A 462 3.96 19.33 12.91
N ALA A 463 3.38 20.53 12.83
CA ALA A 463 4.12 21.75 12.52
C ALA A 463 5.20 22.04 13.59
N LEU A 464 4.88 21.82 14.87
CA LEU A 464 5.83 21.96 15.97
C LEU A 464 7.01 20.99 15.83
N GLY A 465 6.73 19.71 15.54
CA GLY A 465 7.76 18.69 15.30
C GLY A 465 8.65 19.07 14.11
N GLU A 466 8.06 19.52 13.01
CA GLU A 466 8.79 19.88 11.80
C GLU A 466 9.68 21.12 12.00
N ILE A 467 9.15 22.19 12.62
CA ILE A 467 9.97 23.38 12.92
C ILE A 467 11.11 23.04 13.88
N THR A 468 10.87 22.15 14.85
CA THR A 468 11.94 21.69 15.77
C THR A 468 13.00 20.88 15.02
N ARG A 469 12.60 20.02 14.09
CA ARG A 469 13.52 19.27 13.21
C ARG A 469 14.36 20.21 12.35
N LEU A 470 13.72 21.19 11.71
CA LEU A 470 14.38 22.20 10.87
C LEU A 470 15.35 23.08 11.68
N LYS A 471 15.02 23.40 12.94
CA LYS A 471 15.97 24.06 13.86
C LYS A 471 17.22 23.22 14.03
N GLY A 472 17.08 21.93 14.32
CA GLY A 472 18.21 21.01 14.46
C GLY A 472 19.08 20.95 13.20
N LEU A 473 18.47 20.94 12.01
CA LEU A 473 19.21 21.02 10.73
C LEU A 473 19.97 22.34 10.57
N ALA A 474 19.38 23.47 10.95
CA ALA A 474 20.05 24.77 10.92
C ALA A 474 21.27 24.79 11.87
N GLU A 475 21.13 24.20 13.06
CA GLU A 475 22.21 24.06 14.03
C GLU A 475 23.33 23.15 13.52
N MET A 476 22.98 22.04 12.86
CA MET A 476 23.93 21.14 12.21
C MET A 476 24.72 21.85 11.11
N GLY A 477 24.05 22.61 10.23
CA GLY A 477 24.71 23.41 9.18
C GLY A 477 25.66 24.49 9.74
N LEU A 478 25.47 24.92 10.98
CA LEU A 478 26.35 25.84 11.70
C LEU A 478 27.46 25.13 12.50
N GLY A 479 27.48 23.80 12.53
CA GLY A 479 28.44 22.98 13.28
C GLY A 479 28.12 22.81 14.77
N MET A 480 26.90 23.16 15.22
CA MET A 480 26.46 23.02 16.62
C MET A 480 25.83 21.63 16.84
N LEU A 481 26.64 20.57 16.72
CA LEU A 481 26.17 19.20 16.59
C LEU A 481 25.44 18.68 17.84
N GLU A 482 25.89 19.00 19.06
CA GLU A 482 25.24 18.54 20.29
C GLU A 482 23.84 19.15 20.46
N SER A 483 23.71 20.45 20.16
CA SER A 483 22.42 21.15 20.17
C SER A 483 21.48 20.56 19.11
N ALA A 484 22.01 20.34 17.90
CA ALA A 484 21.25 19.75 16.81
C ALA A 484 20.69 18.37 17.20
N ILE A 485 21.50 17.49 17.78
CA ILE A 485 21.06 16.16 18.23
C ILE A 485 19.99 16.28 19.32
N SER A 486 20.14 17.20 20.26
CA SER A 486 19.15 17.44 21.32
C SER A 486 17.79 17.82 20.72
N ASP A 487 17.76 18.79 19.82
CA ASP A 487 16.53 19.24 19.17
C ASP A 487 15.92 18.17 18.27
N LEU A 488 16.73 17.47 17.48
CA LEU A 488 16.26 16.38 16.63
C LEU A 488 15.63 15.24 17.46
N ARG A 489 16.15 14.95 18.66
CA ARG A 489 15.51 14.00 19.59
C ARG A 489 14.18 14.50 20.13
N VAL A 490 14.05 15.81 20.39
CA VAL A 490 12.78 16.41 20.79
C VAL A 490 11.77 16.31 19.64
N ALA A 491 12.18 16.64 18.41
CA ALA A 491 11.35 16.49 17.22
C ALA A 491 10.88 15.04 17.02
N LEU A 492 11.80 14.07 17.17
CA LEU A 492 11.48 12.64 17.09
C LEU A 492 10.41 12.25 18.12
N GLY A 493 10.57 12.67 19.38
CA GLY A 493 9.58 12.41 20.42
C GLY A 493 8.20 13.00 20.11
N ILE A 494 8.14 14.21 19.53
CA ILE A 494 6.89 14.83 19.08
C ILE A 494 6.24 14.01 17.96
N PHE A 495 7.02 13.57 16.96
CA PHE A 495 6.51 12.75 15.87
C PHE A 495 6.08 11.36 16.32
N GLU A 496 6.77 10.75 17.28
CA GLU A 496 6.37 9.48 17.91
C GLU A 496 5.06 9.62 18.69
N GLU A 497 4.92 10.67 19.53
CA GLU A 497 3.69 10.96 20.27
C GLU A 497 2.49 11.21 19.35
N SER A 498 2.73 11.80 18.18
CA SER A 498 1.70 12.09 17.16
C SER A 498 1.55 10.98 16.11
N PHE A 499 2.32 9.90 16.19
CA PHE A 499 2.36 8.79 15.22
C PHE A 499 2.61 9.25 13.77
N GLU A 500 3.34 10.35 13.58
CA GLU A 500 3.64 10.92 12.27
C GLU A 500 4.87 10.24 11.66
N SER A 501 4.64 9.11 10.97
CA SER A 501 5.72 8.23 10.53
C SER A 501 6.66 8.84 9.47
N LYS A 502 6.19 9.82 8.66
CA LYS A 502 7.06 10.51 7.69
C LYS A 502 8.10 11.36 8.42
N GLY A 503 7.66 12.14 9.40
CA GLY A 503 8.48 12.96 10.29
C GLY A 503 9.42 12.11 11.13
N ILE A 504 8.97 10.94 11.62
CA ILE A 504 9.84 9.96 12.28
C ILE A 504 10.99 9.55 11.35
N THR A 505 10.70 9.08 10.13
CA THR A 505 11.75 8.59 9.22
C THR A 505 12.74 9.69 8.84
N SER A 506 12.26 10.88 8.48
CA SER A 506 13.14 12.02 8.15
C SER A 506 14.04 12.38 9.33
N THR A 507 13.48 12.48 10.55
CA THR A 507 14.24 12.84 11.75
C THR A 507 15.28 11.78 12.12
N LEU A 508 14.99 10.49 11.90
CA LEU A 508 15.96 9.42 12.11
C LEU A 508 17.15 9.52 11.14
N ILE A 509 16.91 9.89 9.87
CA ILE A 509 17.98 10.13 8.89
C ILE A 509 18.81 11.36 9.28
N ASP A 510 18.16 12.43 9.76
CA ASP A 510 18.86 13.63 10.24
C ASP A 510 19.72 13.33 11.47
N LEU A 511 19.22 12.54 12.43
CA LEU A 511 19.98 12.07 13.58
C LEU A 511 21.17 11.23 13.15
N ALA A 512 21.00 10.30 12.19
CA ALA A 512 22.10 9.53 11.65
C ALA A 512 23.18 10.45 11.04
N THR A 513 22.77 11.49 10.32
CA THR A 513 23.67 12.50 9.73
C THR A 513 24.44 13.29 10.79
N ALA A 514 23.75 13.73 11.85
CA ALA A 514 24.37 14.48 12.94
C ALA A 514 25.39 13.63 13.70
N HIS A 515 25.06 12.37 14.00
CA HIS A 515 25.99 11.42 14.63
C HIS A 515 27.21 11.12 13.73
N LEU A 516 27.00 10.93 12.42
CA LEU A 516 28.09 10.75 11.46
C LEU A 516 29.03 11.96 11.44
N SER A 517 28.47 13.17 11.52
CA SER A 517 29.24 14.42 11.55
C SER A 517 30.12 14.55 12.81
N MET A 518 29.74 13.88 13.91
CA MET A 518 30.54 13.74 15.13
C MET A 518 31.52 12.55 15.10
N LEU A 519 31.60 11.79 14.00
CA LEU A 519 32.30 10.51 13.91
C LEU A 519 31.75 9.41 14.83
N ASP A 520 30.52 9.56 15.32
CA ASP A 520 29.82 8.51 16.06
C ASP A 520 29.16 7.54 15.07
N LEU A 521 29.96 6.61 14.56
CA LEU A 521 29.53 5.63 13.56
C LEU A 521 28.48 4.65 14.12
N GLU A 522 28.61 4.25 15.39
CA GLU A 522 27.67 3.32 16.03
C GLU A 522 26.28 3.96 16.21
N GLY A 523 26.24 5.19 16.71
CA GLY A 523 24.99 5.96 16.83
C GLY A 523 24.35 6.21 15.46
N SER A 524 25.15 6.56 14.46
CA SER A 524 24.67 6.77 13.09
C SER A 524 24.05 5.50 12.49
N GLU A 525 24.71 4.36 12.67
CA GLU A 525 24.24 3.04 12.23
C GLU A 525 22.90 2.66 12.89
N GLU A 526 22.76 2.88 14.21
CA GLU A 526 21.53 2.62 14.94
C GLU A 526 20.35 3.40 14.35
N PHE A 527 20.52 4.70 14.12
CA PHE A 527 19.48 5.55 13.56
C PHE A 527 19.15 5.21 12.11
N CYS A 528 20.14 4.82 11.29
CA CYS A 528 19.90 4.31 9.94
C CYS A 528 19.02 3.05 9.96
N ARG A 529 19.27 2.10 10.86
CA ARG A 529 18.44 0.89 11.00
C ARG A 529 16.99 1.23 11.34
N LYS A 530 16.79 2.13 12.31
CA LYS A 530 15.43 2.59 12.69
C LYS A 530 14.73 3.29 11.53
N ALA A 531 15.43 4.13 10.76
CA ALA A 531 14.88 4.80 9.58
C ALA A 531 14.46 3.80 8.50
N ILE A 532 15.31 2.81 8.22
CA ILE A 532 15.01 1.72 7.28
C ILE A 532 13.76 0.97 7.74
N GLU A 533 13.67 0.58 9.01
CA GLU A 533 12.51 -0.12 9.57
C GLU A 533 11.21 0.69 9.44
N ASN A 534 11.24 1.98 9.78
CA ASN A 534 10.07 2.85 9.67
C ASN A 534 9.66 3.07 8.20
N SER A 535 10.61 3.18 7.27
CA SER A 535 10.33 3.35 5.83
C SER A 535 9.53 2.20 5.19
N PHE A 536 9.59 0.98 5.75
CA PHE A 536 8.77 -0.14 5.29
C PHE A 536 7.31 0.00 5.71
N LEU A 537 7.05 0.67 6.84
CA LEU A 537 5.72 0.84 7.40
C LEU A 537 4.78 1.56 6.44
N LEU A 538 5.26 2.68 5.90
CA LEU A 538 4.51 3.53 4.99
C LEU A 538 4.73 3.22 3.50
N GLY A 539 5.67 2.33 3.18
CA GLY A 539 6.10 2.12 1.80
C GLY A 539 6.84 3.31 1.20
N GLU A 540 7.55 4.09 2.02
CA GLU A 540 8.31 5.27 1.58
C GLU A 540 9.63 4.86 0.93
N ALA A 541 9.54 4.41 -0.32
CA ALA A 541 10.70 3.97 -1.10
C ALA A 541 11.80 5.04 -1.20
N GLU A 542 11.44 6.32 -1.35
CA GLU A 542 12.41 7.41 -1.43
C GLU A 542 13.19 7.60 -0.12
N ARG A 543 12.49 7.64 1.02
CA ARG A 543 13.17 7.75 2.33
C ARG A 543 13.95 6.50 2.67
N ARG A 544 13.48 5.33 2.23
CA ARG A 544 14.27 4.09 2.32
C ARG A 544 15.56 4.18 1.52
N LEU A 545 15.51 4.74 0.33
CA LEU A 545 16.70 4.97 -0.48
C LEU A 545 17.68 5.92 0.22
N GLN A 546 17.19 7.02 0.79
CA GLN A 546 18.01 7.94 1.58
C GLN A 546 18.65 7.24 2.78
N ALA A 547 17.90 6.41 3.50
CA ALA A 547 18.41 5.64 4.63
C ALA A 547 19.43 4.58 4.21
N TYR A 548 19.24 3.89 3.07
CA TYR A 548 20.25 3.00 2.49
C TYR A 548 21.50 3.77 2.08
N SER A 549 21.36 4.91 1.42
CA SER A 549 22.50 5.76 1.07
C SER A 549 23.27 6.21 2.31
N MET A 550 22.58 6.57 3.39
CA MET A 550 23.24 6.91 4.65
C MET A 550 23.96 5.71 5.26
N MET A 551 23.33 4.53 5.25
CA MET A 551 23.97 3.31 5.74
C MET A 551 25.24 2.96 4.95
N VAL A 552 25.25 3.13 3.63
CA VAL A 552 26.46 2.95 2.80
C VAL A 552 27.56 3.91 3.24
N ARG A 553 27.22 5.17 3.55
CA ARG A 553 28.19 6.15 4.06
C ARG A 553 28.80 5.71 5.39
N VAL A 554 27.95 5.29 6.34
CA VAL A 554 28.37 4.80 7.66
C VAL A 554 29.26 3.57 7.55
N CYS A 555 28.81 2.53 6.84
CA CYS A 555 29.58 1.31 6.64
C CYS A 555 30.88 1.57 5.87
N GLY A 556 30.86 2.48 4.89
CA GLY A 556 32.04 2.88 4.14
C GLY A 556 33.11 3.53 5.00
N LEU A 557 32.73 4.49 5.85
CA LEU A 557 33.64 5.14 6.80
C LEU A 557 34.08 4.19 7.92
N ALA A 558 33.24 3.24 8.32
CA ALA A 558 33.59 2.17 9.25
C ALA A 558 34.44 1.05 8.62
N LEU A 559 34.73 1.10 7.31
CA LEU A 559 35.40 0.06 6.54
C LEU A 559 34.72 -1.32 6.62
N LYS A 560 33.41 -1.35 6.87
CA LYS A 560 32.57 -2.55 6.82
C LYS A 560 32.17 -2.84 5.37
N ALA A 561 33.14 -3.29 4.57
CA ALA A 561 32.99 -3.39 3.11
C ALA A 561 31.82 -4.29 2.65
N GLU A 562 31.59 -5.42 3.31
CA GLU A 562 30.51 -6.34 2.95
C GLU A 562 29.12 -5.72 3.18
N GLU A 563 28.89 -5.13 4.36
CA GLU A 563 27.64 -4.43 4.68
C GLU A 563 27.45 -3.20 3.77
N CYS A 564 28.53 -2.45 3.51
CA CYS A 564 28.52 -1.31 2.59
C CYS A 564 28.04 -1.73 1.19
N MET A 565 28.56 -2.84 0.66
CA MET A 565 28.15 -3.40 -0.61
C MET A 565 26.72 -3.92 -0.60
N GLU A 566 26.30 -4.58 0.47
CA GLU A 566 24.92 -5.07 0.62
C GLU A 566 23.92 -3.92 0.49
N TYR A 567 24.09 -2.84 1.28
CA TYR A 567 23.18 -1.71 1.24
C TYR A 567 23.27 -0.92 -0.07
N ALA A 568 24.43 -0.86 -0.71
CA ALA A 568 24.57 -0.22 -2.02
C ALA A 568 23.81 -0.98 -3.12
N VAL A 569 23.80 -2.31 -3.07
CA VAL A 569 22.99 -3.15 -3.99
C VAL A 569 21.50 -2.92 -3.75
N LYS A 570 21.06 -2.86 -2.48
CA LYS A 570 19.65 -2.55 -2.13
C LYS A 570 19.24 -1.16 -2.63
N ALA A 571 20.09 -0.15 -2.41
CA ALA A 571 19.87 1.20 -2.93
C ALA A 571 19.72 1.20 -4.45
N GLN A 572 20.64 0.55 -5.17
CA GLN A 572 20.61 0.49 -6.64
C GLN A 572 19.34 -0.21 -7.16
N ALA A 573 18.92 -1.31 -6.54
CA ALA A 573 17.72 -2.02 -6.93
C ALA A 573 16.46 -1.13 -6.74
N LEU A 574 16.42 -0.39 -5.64
CA LEU A 574 15.35 0.57 -5.36
C LEU A 574 15.34 1.74 -6.35
N CYS A 575 16.50 2.31 -6.68
CA CYS A 575 16.61 3.38 -7.70
C CYS A 575 16.08 2.92 -9.06
N ASN A 576 16.46 1.71 -9.47
CA ASN A 576 15.95 1.11 -10.71
C ASN A 576 14.43 0.95 -10.68
N SER A 577 13.87 0.53 -9.53
CA SER A 577 12.42 0.36 -9.38
C SER A 577 11.65 1.68 -9.40
N LEU A 578 12.26 2.77 -8.92
CA LEU A 578 11.69 4.11 -8.93
C LEU A 578 11.84 4.83 -10.28
N GLY A 579 12.60 4.26 -11.23
CA GLY A 579 12.95 4.94 -12.47
C GLY A 579 13.88 6.13 -12.27
N LEU A 580 14.51 6.24 -11.09
CA LEU A 580 15.52 7.24 -10.81
C LEU A 580 16.82 6.79 -11.48
N GLY A 581 17.33 7.61 -12.39
CA GLY A 581 18.60 7.33 -13.06
C GLY A 581 19.75 7.24 -12.06
N GLY A 582 20.45 6.10 -12.06
CA GLY A 582 21.84 5.97 -11.65
C GLY A 582 22.20 6.39 -10.23
N CYS A 583 21.89 5.55 -9.24
CA CYS A 583 22.59 5.50 -7.95
C CYS A 583 24.03 4.94 -8.07
N SER A 584 24.67 5.23 -9.21
CA SER A 584 26.00 4.77 -9.58
C SER A 584 27.05 5.23 -8.59
N ASP A 585 26.92 6.46 -8.06
CA ASP A 585 27.79 6.99 -7.00
C ASP A 585 27.80 6.10 -5.77
N ILE A 586 26.62 5.62 -5.33
CA ILE A 586 26.47 4.77 -4.15
C ILE A 586 27.20 3.44 -4.37
N LEU A 587 26.93 2.79 -5.50
CA LEU A 587 27.48 1.47 -5.82
C LEU A 587 28.98 1.52 -6.14
N GLU A 588 29.44 2.55 -6.84
CA GLU A 588 30.86 2.74 -7.15
C GLU A 588 31.65 3.07 -5.88
N SER A 589 31.13 3.94 -5.01
CA SER A 589 31.78 4.24 -3.72
C SER A 589 31.91 2.99 -2.85
N ALA A 590 30.86 2.16 -2.78
CA ALA A 590 30.92 0.90 -2.03
C ALA A 590 31.95 -0.09 -2.62
N ARG A 591 32.06 -0.16 -3.95
CA ARG A 591 33.08 -0.99 -4.63
C ARG A 591 34.49 -0.50 -4.35
N GLU A 592 34.71 0.82 -4.32
CA GLU A 592 36.01 1.38 -3.96
C GLU A 592 36.39 1.07 -2.52
N VAL A 593 35.43 1.13 -1.57
CA VAL A 593 35.66 0.69 -0.18
C VAL A 593 36.03 -0.78 -0.12
N LEU A 594 35.35 -1.64 -0.87
CA LEU A 594 35.70 -3.07 -0.95
C LEU A 594 37.12 -3.27 -1.51
N ASN A 595 37.47 -2.60 -2.61
CA ASN A 595 38.81 -2.70 -3.19
C ASN A 595 39.91 -2.19 -2.24
N LEU A 596 39.62 -1.14 -1.46
CA LEU A 596 40.52 -0.64 -0.43
C LEU A 596 40.77 -1.70 0.65
N VAL A 597 39.71 -2.28 1.21
CA VAL A 597 39.79 -3.31 2.27
C VAL A 597 40.46 -4.60 1.76
N GLU A 598 40.22 -4.97 0.50
CA GLU A 598 40.86 -6.12 -0.14
C GLU A 598 42.30 -5.85 -0.61
N GLY A 599 42.82 -4.63 -0.43
CA GLY A 599 44.17 -4.23 -0.84
C GLY A 599 44.39 -4.16 -2.35
N ARG A 600 43.30 -4.11 -3.14
CA ARG A 600 43.33 -3.94 -4.61
C ARG A 600 43.46 -2.48 -5.04
N GLN A 601 43.21 -1.55 -4.13
CA GLN A 601 43.32 -0.11 -4.33
C GLN A 601 43.94 0.52 -3.07
N GLY A 602 44.84 1.50 -3.25
CA GLY A 602 45.55 2.12 -2.13
C GLY A 602 44.78 3.25 -1.44
N GLU A 603 43.92 3.94 -2.17
CA GLU A 603 43.21 5.15 -1.71
C GLU A 603 41.84 5.26 -2.40
N LEU A 604 40.85 5.84 -1.71
CA LEU A 604 39.55 6.15 -2.30
C LEU A 604 39.64 7.35 -3.24
N SER A 605 38.84 7.35 -4.30
CA SER A 605 38.71 8.50 -5.19
C SER A 605 38.09 9.70 -4.45
N GLU A 606 38.36 10.93 -4.93
CA GLU A 606 37.73 12.13 -4.38
C GLU A 606 36.20 12.07 -4.44
N ARG A 607 35.65 11.42 -5.48
CA ARG A 607 34.22 11.21 -5.64
C ARG A 607 33.67 10.29 -4.55
N ALA A 608 34.32 9.14 -4.31
CA ALA A 608 33.92 8.23 -3.24
C ALA A 608 34.04 8.90 -1.87
N LEU A 609 35.12 9.64 -1.62
CA LEU A 609 35.30 10.42 -0.39
C LEU A 609 34.25 11.50 -0.24
N SER A 610 33.92 12.23 -1.31
CA SER A 610 32.87 13.27 -1.30
C SER A 610 31.49 12.67 -0.99
N PHE A 611 31.17 11.50 -1.58
CA PHE A 611 29.92 10.79 -1.31
C PHE A 611 29.84 10.28 0.14
N LEU A 612 30.86 9.55 0.61
CA LEU A 612 30.89 8.99 1.96
C LEU A 612 30.77 10.08 3.02
N THR A 613 31.40 11.22 2.78
CA THR A 613 31.38 12.36 3.69
C THR A 613 30.20 13.29 3.43
N GLY A 614 29.40 13.10 2.38
CA GLY A 614 28.23 13.91 2.03
C GLY A 614 28.56 15.39 1.80
N GLY A 615 29.73 15.69 1.25
CA GLY A 615 30.20 17.07 1.06
C GLY A 615 30.58 17.81 2.37
N LEU A 616 30.60 17.12 3.52
CA LEU A 616 30.98 17.70 4.82
C LEU A 616 32.45 18.16 4.88
N ARG A 617 33.25 17.92 3.84
CA ARG A 617 34.60 18.48 3.67
C ARG A 617 34.63 20.02 3.76
N ASP A 618 33.58 20.69 3.29
CA ASP A 618 33.50 22.16 3.36
C ASP A 618 33.06 22.67 4.74
N ILE A 619 32.57 21.78 5.62
CA ILE A 619 32.29 22.10 7.02
C ILE A 619 33.55 21.81 7.84
N ALA A 620 34.56 22.64 7.64
CA ALA A 620 35.85 22.64 8.36
C ALA A 620 35.74 22.87 9.89
N LYS A 621 34.55 22.72 10.48
CA LYS A 621 34.23 22.89 11.90
C LYS A 621 33.61 21.66 12.54
N THR A 622 33.52 20.53 11.82
CA THR A 622 33.03 19.27 12.37
C THR A 622 34.18 18.32 12.67
N PRO A 623 34.09 17.44 13.69
CA PRO A 623 35.10 16.42 13.95
C PRO A 623 35.40 15.56 12.72
N LEU A 624 34.38 15.24 11.91
CA LEU A 624 34.55 14.52 10.64
C LEU A 624 35.36 15.35 9.63
N GLY A 625 35.05 16.64 9.46
CA GLY A 625 35.82 17.54 8.59
C GLY A 625 37.27 17.68 9.02
N GLU A 626 37.53 17.75 10.34
CA GLU A 626 38.89 17.79 10.91
C GLU A 626 39.65 16.48 10.72
N ALA A 627 39.01 15.32 10.89
CA ALA A 627 39.65 14.02 10.74
C ALA A 627 39.96 13.64 9.27
N LEU A 628 39.31 14.28 8.31
CA LEU A 628 39.53 14.07 6.87
C LEU A 628 40.69 14.90 6.31
N HIS A 629 41.09 15.98 7.00
CA HIS A 629 42.26 16.80 6.68
C HIS A 629 43.52 16.20 7.31
#